data_AF-A0A1M4ZE34-F1
#
_entry.id   AF-A0A1M4ZE34-F1
#
_cell.length_a   1.000
_cell.length_b   1.000
_cell.length_c   1.000
_cell.angle_alpha   90.00
_cell.angle_beta   90.00
_cell.angle_gamma   90.00
#
_symmetry.space_group_name_H-M   'P 1'
#
loop_
_entity.id
_entity.type
_entity.pdbx_description
1 polymer ?
#
loop_
_entity_poly.entity_id
_entity_poly.type
_entity_poly.pdbx_seq_one_letter_code
_entity_poly.pdbx_strand_id
1 'polypeptide(L)' 'AERWERYKASLRAKVEHPFRVIKRQFGYMKVRYRGIAKNAAQVLTLFALSNLWMVRRQLMPATGLVRL' A
#
# COMPACT_ATOMS: atom_id res chain seq x y z
N ALA A 1 2.12 30.72 -1.30
CA ALA A 1 3.07 29.59 -1.33
C ALA A 1 2.76 28.54 -0.25
N GLU A 2 2.58 28.94 1.02
CA GLU A 2 2.47 28.03 2.17
C GLU A 2 1.31 27.02 2.10
N ARG A 3 0.13 27.43 1.64
CA ARG A 3 -1.03 26.53 1.41
C ARG A 3 -0.70 25.40 0.41
N TRP A 4 0.15 25.71 -0.57
CA TRP A 4 0.53 24.76 -1.63
C TRP A 4 1.57 23.74 -1.16
N GLU A 5 2.49 24.16 -0.31
CA GLU A 5 3.39 23.25 0.39
C GLU A 5 2.64 22.31 1.34
N ARG A 6 1.69 22.83 2.12
CA ARG A 6 0.85 22.02 3.02
C ARG A 6 0.02 20.98 2.27
N TYR A 7 -0.52 21.36 1.10
CA TYR A 7 -1.26 20.43 0.24
C TYR A 7 -0.36 19.31 -0.29
N LYS A 8 0.82 19.65 -0.83
CA LYS A 8 1.80 18.66 -1.31
C LYS A 8 2.23 17.70 -0.19
N ALA A 9 2.50 18.23 1.00
CA ALA A 9 2.87 17.41 2.16
C ALA A 9 1.75 16.44 2.55
N SER A 10 0.50 16.91 2.57
CA SER A 10 -0.67 16.07 2.88
C SER A 10 -0.88 14.96 1.85
N LEU A 11 -0.67 15.26 0.56
CA LEU A 11 -0.73 14.27 -0.50
C LEU A 11 0.39 13.22 -0.36
N ARG A 12 1.63 13.66 -0.08
CA ARG A 12 2.78 12.79 0.15
C ARG A 12 2.54 11.81 1.29
N ALA A 13 2.04 12.29 2.43
CA ALA A 13 1.71 11.43 3.56
C ALA A 13 0.69 10.33 3.19
N LYS A 14 -0.31 10.65 2.35
CA LYS A 14 -1.28 9.67 1.86
C LYS A 14 -0.67 8.62 0.94
N VAL A 15 0.21 9.00 0.02
CA VAL A 15 0.84 8.04 -0.92
C VAL A 15 1.96 7.23 -0.27
N GLU A 16 2.69 7.80 0.69
CA GLU A 16 3.75 7.08 1.42
C GLU A 16 3.22 5.85 2.16
N HIS A 17 1.96 5.88 2.61
CA HIS A 17 1.35 4.76 3.31
C HIS A 17 1.26 3.47 2.47
N PRO A 18 0.59 3.43 1.29
CA PRO A 18 0.56 2.24 0.44
C PRO A 18 1.97 1.85 -0.03
N PHE A 19 2.87 2.81 -0.32
CA PHE A 19 4.26 2.48 -0.64
C PHE A 19 4.98 1.74 0.52
N ARG A 20 4.72 2.13 1.77
CA ARG A 20 5.26 1.44 2.94
C ARG A 20 4.72 0.02 3.05
N VAL A 21 3.41 -0.17 2.84
CA VAL A 21 2.76 -1.50 2.87
C VAL A 21 3.36 -2.41 1.80
N ILE A 22 3.47 -1.94 0.56
CA ILE A 22 4.05 -2.69 -0.56
C ILE A 22 5.50 -3.10 -0.25
N LYS A 23 6.32 -2.17 0.24
CA LYS A 23 7.75 -2.43 0.50
C LYS A 23 7.98 -3.33 1.71
N ARG A 24 7.23 -3.13 2.81
CA ARG A 24 7.46 -3.81 4.09
C ARG A 24 6.63 -5.08 4.25
N GLN A 25 5.34 -5.03 3.93
CA GLN A 25 4.43 -6.17 4.16
C GLN A 25 4.46 -7.18 3.01
N PHE A 26 4.53 -6.69 1.77
CA PHE A 26 4.59 -7.54 0.57
C PHE A 26 6.03 -7.79 0.08
N GLY A 27 7.03 -7.20 0.74
CA GLY A 27 8.45 -7.47 0.45
C GLY A 27 8.98 -6.94 -0.88
N TYR A 28 8.25 -6.04 -1.56
CA TYR A 28 8.64 -5.51 -2.87
C TYR A 28 9.69 -4.39 -2.72
N MET A 29 10.91 -4.77 -2.32
CA MET A 29 12.02 -3.83 -2.08
C MET A 29 12.95 -3.62 -3.28
N LYS A 30 13.07 -4.60 -4.19
CA LYS A 30 13.94 -4.52 -5.38
C LYS A 30 13.16 -4.91 -6.63
N VAL A 31 13.26 -4.07 -7.67
CA VAL A 31 12.72 -4.37 -9.01
C VAL A 31 13.83 -4.97 -9.86
N ARG A 32 13.51 -6.00 -10.65
CA ARG A 32 14.44 -6.55 -11.64
C ARG A 32 14.32 -5.74 -12.93
N TYR A 33 15.43 -5.34 -13.55
CA TYR A 33 15.36 -4.61 -14.84
C TYR A 33 14.85 -5.49 -15.98
N ARG A 34 15.02 -6.82 -15.89
CA ARG A 34 14.47 -7.77 -16.85
C ARG A 34 12.97 -7.93 -16.65
N GLY A 35 12.21 -7.93 -17.75
CA GLY A 35 10.77 -8.20 -17.74
C GLY A 35 9.93 -7.05 -17.21
N ILE A 36 10.20 -5.81 -17.65
CA ILE A 36 9.52 -4.58 -17.21
C ILE A 36 7.99 -4.71 -17.26
N ALA A 37 7.44 -5.27 -18.34
CA ALA A 37 5.99 -5.46 -18.47
C ALA A 37 5.41 -6.34 -17.35
N LYS A 38 6.10 -7.42 -16.98
CA LYS A 38 5.68 -8.32 -15.88
C LYS A 38 5.77 -7.61 -14.52
N ASN A 39 6.81 -6.80 -14.32
CA ASN A 39 6.95 -6.02 -13.09
C ASN A 39 5.85 -4.96 -12.96
N ALA A 40 5.45 -4.32 -14.06
CA ALA A 40 4.35 -3.36 -14.07
C ALA A 40 3.04 -4.02 -13.63
N ALA A 41 2.71 -5.19 -14.20
CA ALA A 41 1.56 -5.97 -13.76
C ALA A 41 1.64 -6.34 -12.27
N GLN A 42 2.81 -6.77 -11.78
CA GLN A 42 3.02 -7.09 -10.37
C GLN A 42 2.78 -5.87 -9.46
N VAL A 43 3.31 -4.70 -9.81
CA VAL A 43 3.14 -3.46 -9.03
C VAL A 43 1.66 -3.07 -8.97
N LEU A 44 0.93 -3.13 -10.09
CA LEU A 44 -0.50 -2.82 -10.12
C LEU A 44 -1.29 -3.75 -9.19
N THR A 45 -1.02 -5.06 -9.24
CA THR A 45 -1.64 -6.03 -8.34
C THR A 45 -1.31 -5.75 -6.87
N LEU A 46 -0.06 -5.43 -6.56
CA LEU A 46 0.36 -5.09 -5.19
C LEU A 46 -0.32 -3.81 -4.66
N PHE A 47 -0.57 -2.82 -5.52
CA PHE A 47 -1.34 -1.65 -5.15
C PHE A 47 -2.80 -1.98 -4.83
N ALA A 48 -3.45 -2.81 -5.65
CA ALA A 48 -4.81 -3.28 -5.38
C ALA A 48 -4.89 -4.05 -4.04
N LEU A 49 -3.94 -4.96 -3.79
CA LEU A 49 -3.84 -5.70 -2.53
C LEU A 49 -3.52 -4.81 -1.33
N SER A 50 -2.75 -3.74 -1.53
CA SER A 50 -2.46 -2.79 -0.46
C SER A 50 -3.69 -2.02 -0.03
N ASN A 51 -4.57 -1.65 -0.97
CA ASN A 51 -5.87 -1.07 -0.64
C ASN A 51 -6.69 -2.04 0.23
N LEU A 52 -6.75 -3.32 -0.14
CA LEU A 52 -7.44 -4.36 0.63
C LEU A 52 -6.83 -4.51 2.04
N TRP A 53 -5.50 -4.54 2.14
CA TRP A 53 -4.79 -4.64 3.41
C TRP A 53 -5.05 -3.45 4.34
N MET A 54 -5.24 -2.25 3.79
CA MET A 54 -5.57 -1.05 4.56
C MET A 54 -6.99 -1.11 5.15
N VAL A 55 -7.95 -1.66 4.42
CA VAL A 55 -9.34 -1.82 4.90
C VAL A 55 -9.58 -3.11 5.67
N ARG A 56 -8.55 -3.96 5.88
CA ARG A 56 -8.69 -5.27 6.53
C ARG A 56 -9.41 -5.24 7.87
N ARG A 57 -9.25 -4.17 8.67
CA ARG A 57 -9.92 -4.05 9.97
C ARG A 57 -11.43 -3.84 9.86
N GLN A 58 -11.89 -3.29 8.73
CA GLN A 58 -13.30 -3.10 8.43
C GLN A 58 -13.90 -4.34 7.75
N LEU A 59 -13.09 -5.05 6.96
CA LEU A 59 -13.50 -6.25 6.24
C LEU A 59 -13.46 -7.52 7.09
N MET A 60 -12.58 -7.59 8.09
CA MET A 60 -12.62 -8.68 9.05
C MET A 60 -13.82 -8.45 9.99
N PRO A 61 -14.77 -9.39 10.07
CA PRO A 61 -15.77 -9.35 11.14
C PRO A 61 -15.02 -9.34 12.46
N ALA A 62 -15.55 -8.61 13.46
CA ALA A 62 -14.96 -8.52 14.80
C ALA A 62 -14.54 -9.92 15.26
N THR A 63 -13.26 -10.22 15.15
CA THR A 63 -12.71 -11.54 15.45
C THR A 63 -12.52 -11.57 16.96
N GLY A 64 -13.65 -11.55 17.66
CA GLY A 64 -13.80 -11.57 19.11
C GLY A 64 -14.58 -12.78 19.61
N LEU A 65 -14.82 -13.78 18.76
CA LEU A 65 -15.49 -15.05 19.11
C LEU A 65 -14.68 -16.28 18.69
N VAL A 66 -13.37 -16.24 18.90
CA VAL A 66 -12.61 -17.47 19.11
C VAL A 66 -11.82 -17.30 20.40
N ARG A 67 -12.55 -17.30 21.52
CA ARG A 67 -12.00 -17.71 22.80
C ARG A 67 -11.74 -19.22 22.67
N LEU A 68 -10.47 -19.59 22.56
CA LEU A 68 -10.00 -20.88 23.09
C LEU A 68 -9.75 -20.69 24.59
#